data_AF-A0A3N5VXX8-F1
#
_entry.id   AF-A0A3N5VXX8-F1
#
_cell.length_a   1.000
_cell.length_b   1.000
_cell.length_c   1.000
_cell.angle_alpha   90.00
_cell.angle_beta   90.00
_cell.angle_gamma   90.00
#
_symmetry.space_group_name_H-M   'P 1'
#
loop_
_entity.id
_entity.type
_entity.pdbx_description
1 polymer ?
#
loop_
_entity_poly.entity_id
_entity_poly.type
_entity_poly.pdbx_seq_one_letter_code
_entity_poly.pdbx_strand_id
1 'polypeptide(L)'
;KVLDWAPDATGGVEVTRKYYEHIPLAEWVFKGIQEEDIAEMSYAFDIHEFSIKKLEDGKEVRILQDVELYDVSDVNWGMNPATAGVKGLPVIGTTFAQHSALVESTLEEFLARVKDRKNFREQEGRTLSESTRGRLAKMVEEISAVLAETEPKADQGAVLFELTKFMRTEAQLKGVQIP
;
A
#
# COMPACT_ATOMS: atom_id res chain seq x y z
N LYS A 1 -15.53 12.84 -13.86
CA LYS A 1 -16.51 11.86 -14.42
C LYS A 1 -15.72 10.76 -15.11
N VAL A 2 -16.21 9.51 -15.17
CA VAL A 2 -15.46 8.34 -15.70
C VAL A 2 -14.83 8.61 -17.07
N LEU A 3 -15.54 9.31 -17.98
CA LEU A 3 -15.04 9.65 -19.32
C LEU A 3 -13.91 10.69 -19.33
N ASP A 4 -13.72 11.45 -18.25
CA ASP A 4 -12.57 12.35 -18.12
C ASP A 4 -11.27 11.56 -17.83
N TRP A 5 -11.39 10.36 -17.26
CA TRP A 5 -10.28 9.48 -16.87
C TRP A 5 -10.08 8.30 -17.84
N ALA A 6 -11.15 7.82 -18.46
CA ALA A 6 -11.17 6.77 -19.47
C ALA A 6 -12.05 7.21 -20.66
N PRO A 7 -11.52 8.06 -21.55
CA PRO A 7 -12.30 8.67 -22.64
C PRO A 7 -12.79 7.66 -23.69
N ASP A 8 -12.14 6.50 -23.76
CA ASP A 8 -12.46 5.37 -24.63
C ASP A 8 -13.45 4.38 -24.00
N ALA A 9 -13.89 4.62 -22.76
CA ALA A 9 -14.93 3.81 -22.14
C ALA A 9 -16.24 3.94 -22.94
N THR A 10 -16.66 2.84 -23.56
CA THR A 10 -17.87 2.79 -24.39
C THR A 10 -19.16 2.65 -23.56
N GLY A 11 -19.04 2.47 -22.24
CA GLY A 11 -20.16 2.34 -21.33
C GLY A 11 -19.71 2.10 -19.87
N GLY A 12 -20.69 1.92 -18.99
CA GLY A 12 -20.51 1.49 -17.61
C GLY A 12 -21.48 0.37 -17.27
N VAL A 13 -21.35 -0.22 -16.07
CA VAL A 13 -22.32 -1.20 -15.59
C VAL A 13 -23.54 -0.46 -15.05
N GLU A 14 -24.67 -0.58 -15.75
CA GLU A 14 -25.94 -0.05 -15.29
C GLU A 14 -26.55 -1.00 -14.25
N VAL A 15 -27.01 -0.45 -13.12
CA VAL A 15 -27.66 -1.20 -12.05
C VAL A 15 -29.05 -0.64 -11.81
N THR A 16 -30.07 -1.43 -12.09
CA THR A 16 -31.45 -1.13 -11.70
C THR A 16 -31.78 -1.86 -10.40
N ARG A 17 -32.19 -1.12 -9.37
CA ARG A 17 -32.61 -1.68 -8.08
C ARG A 17 -33.82 -0.99 -7.51
N LYS A 18 -34.44 -1.62 -6.51
CA LYS A 18 -35.53 -1.05 -5.73
C LYS A 18 -35.09 -0.92 -4.27
N TYR A 19 -35.24 0.26 -3.69
CA TYR A 19 -35.12 0.48 -2.26
C TYR A 19 -36.42 0.07 -1.55
N TYR A 20 -36.29 -0.60 -0.40
CA TYR A 20 -37.44 -0.95 0.41
C TYR A 20 -38.06 0.29 1.03
N GLU A 21 -39.38 0.40 0.90
CA GLU A 21 -40.16 1.49 1.47
C GLU A 21 -40.27 1.34 2.99
N HIS A 22 -40.33 2.45 3.72
CA HIS A 22 -40.50 2.49 5.18
C HIS A 22 -39.37 1.85 5.99
N ILE A 23 -38.19 1.66 5.37
CA ILE A 23 -36.97 1.25 6.06
C ILE A 23 -36.07 2.49 6.19
N PRO A 24 -35.82 3.00 7.42
CA PRO A 24 -35.06 4.23 7.61
C PRO A 24 -33.69 4.24 6.93
N LEU A 25 -33.01 3.09 6.91
CA LEU A 25 -31.73 2.97 6.23
C LEU A 25 -31.87 3.10 4.70
N ALA A 26 -32.86 2.43 4.10
CA ALA A 26 -33.07 2.46 2.65
C ALA A 26 -33.47 3.87 2.19
N GLU A 27 -34.31 4.56 2.96
CA GLU A 27 -34.70 5.95 2.71
C GLU A 27 -33.49 6.90 2.82
N TRP A 28 -32.63 6.69 3.82
CA TRP A 28 -31.41 7.47 3.98
C TRP A 28 -30.42 7.28 2.83
N VAL A 29 -30.16 6.02 2.43
CA VAL A 29 -29.27 5.71 1.29
C VAL A 29 -29.83 6.31 0.00
N PHE A 30 -31.12 6.11 -0.27
CA PHE A 30 -31.75 6.65 -1.47
C PHE A 30 -31.66 8.17 -1.52
N LYS A 31 -31.90 8.84 -0.38
CA LYS A 31 -31.71 10.29 -0.29
C LYS A 31 -30.25 10.69 -0.54
N GLY A 32 -29.28 9.98 0.03
CA GLY A 32 -27.86 10.24 -0.20
C GLY A 32 -27.46 10.14 -1.67
N ILE A 33 -28.05 9.22 -2.42
CA ILE A 33 -27.85 9.13 -3.87
C ILE A 33 -28.49 10.31 -4.60
N GLN A 34 -29.71 10.71 -4.24
CA GLN A 34 -30.41 11.85 -4.85
C GLN A 34 -29.68 13.18 -4.64
N GLU A 35 -29.03 13.35 -3.49
CA GLU A 35 -28.24 14.53 -3.12
C GLU A 35 -26.79 14.45 -3.63
N GLU A 36 -26.43 13.41 -4.40
CA GLU A 36 -25.08 13.16 -4.94
C GLU A 36 -23.98 12.90 -3.87
N ASP A 37 -24.35 12.64 -2.62
CA ASP A 37 -23.42 12.28 -1.53
C ASP A 37 -22.87 10.85 -1.68
N ILE A 38 -23.62 9.96 -2.35
CA ILE A 38 -23.24 8.57 -2.63
C ILE A 38 -23.11 8.40 -4.14
N ALA A 39 -21.88 8.35 -4.63
CA ALA A 39 -21.54 8.26 -6.06
C ALA A 39 -20.79 6.97 -6.44
N GLU A 40 -20.60 6.05 -5.49
CA GLU A 40 -19.76 4.86 -5.63
C GLU A 40 -20.56 3.57 -5.42
N MET A 41 -20.14 2.52 -6.12
CA MET A 41 -20.74 1.20 -6.11
C MET A 41 -19.70 0.11 -5.86
N SER A 42 -20.02 -0.82 -4.97
CA SER A 42 -19.22 -2.01 -4.73
C SER A 42 -19.80 -3.19 -5.52
N TYR A 43 -18.93 -3.97 -6.13
CA TYR A 43 -19.25 -5.21 -6.82
C TYR A 43 -18.43 -6.33 -6.20
N ALA A 44 -19.11 -7.32 -5.62
CA ALA A 44 -18.49 -8.55 -5.16
C ALA A 44 -18.69 -9.62 -6.23
N PHE A 45 -17.60 -10.13 -6.79
CA PHE A 45 -17.61 -11.10 -7.87
C PHE A 45 -16.38 -11.98 -7.82
N ASP A 46 -16.49 -13.19 -8.37
CA ASP A 46 -15.36 -14.05 -8.71
C ASP A 46 -15.10 -14.03 -10.22
N ILE A 47 -13.85 -14.24 -10.59
CA ILE A 47 -13.41 -14.26 -11.99
C ILE A 47 -13.19 -15.71 -12.39
N HIS A 48 -13.90 -16.17 -13.40
CA HIS A 48 -13.73 -17.52 -13.95
C HIS A 48 -12.77 -17.51 -15.14
N GLU A 49 -12.87 -16.50 -16.00
CA GLU A 49 -12.00 -16.32 -17.17
C GLU A 49 -11.57 -14.86 -17.35
N PHE A 50 -10.27 -14.65 -17.57
CA PHE A 50 -9.72 -13.34 -17.91
C PHE A 50 -8.48 -13.45 -18.80
N SER A 51 -8.18 -12.35 -19.50
CA SER A 51 -6.93 -12.16 -20.22
C SER A 51 -6.24 -10.87 -19.81
N ILE A 52 -4.93 -10.79 -20.03
CA ILE A 52 -4.14 -9.58 -19.81
C ILE A 52 -3.72 -9.05 -21.17
N LYS A 53 -4.04 -7.77 -21.44
CA LYS A 53 -3.61 -7.06 -22.63
C LYS A 53 -2.59 -6.00 -22.23
N LYS A 54 -1.44 -5.98 -22.89
CA LYS A 54 -0.50 -4.86 -22.81
C LYS A 54 -0.97 -3.75 -23.74
N LEU A 55 -1.14 -2.57 -23.16
CA LEU A 55 -1.39 -1.34 -23.90
C LEU A 55 -0.08 -0.82 -24.50
N GLU A 56 -0.19 0.06 -25.50
CA GLU A 56 0.97 0.65 -26.20
C GLU A 56 1.86 1.48 -25.27
N ASP A 57 1.30 2.00 -24.18
CA ASP A 57 2.02 2.75 -23.14
C ASP A 57 2.73 1.84 -22.11
N GLY A 58 2.71 0.52 -22.32
CA GLY A 58 3.33 -0.47 -21.45
C GLY A 58 2.50 -0.87 -20.23
N LYS A 59 1.31 -0.28 -20.03
CA LYS A 59 0.41 -0.68 -18.94
C LYS A 59 -0.27 -2.01 -19.29
N GLU A 60 -0.47 -2.84 -18.27
CA GLU A 60 -1.25 -4.06 -18.39
C GLU A 60 -2.69 -3.80 -17.94
N VAL A 61 -3.64 -4.10 -18.83
CA VAL A 61 -5.07 -4.10 -18.48
C VAL A 61 -5.58 -5.53 -18.44
N ARG A 62 -6.39 -5.82 -17.43
CA ARG A 62 -7.06 -7.11 -17.28
C ARG A 62 -8.45 -7.03 -17.88
N ILE A 63 -8.69 -7.88 -18.87
CA ILE A 63 -9.98 -8.03 -19.55
C ILE A 63 -10.69 -9.21 -18.89
N LEU A 64 -11.74 -8.92 -18.13
CA LEU A 64 -12.60 -9.94 -17.52
C LEU A 64 -13.58 -10.45 -18.58
N GLN A 65 -13.55 -11.75 -18.86
CA GLN A 65 -14.36 -12.38 -19.91
C GLN A 65 -15.56 -13.11 -19.29
N ASP A 66 -15.32 -13.82 -18.20
CA ASP A 66 -16.36 -14.52 -17.44
C ASP A 66 -16.20 -14.25 -15.94
N VAL A 67 -17.30 -13.82 -15.31
CA VAL A 67 -17.36 -13.43 -13.91
C VAL A 67 -18.67 -13.90 -13.28
N GLU A 68 -18.58 -14.39 -12.06
CA GLU A 68 -19.74 -14.70 -11.22
C GLU A 68 -19.98 -13.53 -10.26
N LEU A 69 -21.09 -12.82 -10.44
CA LEU A 69 -21.46 -11.67 -9.62
C LEU A 69 -22.29 -12.13 -8.41
N TYR A 70 -21.82 -11.81 -7.20
CA TYR A 70 -22.49 -12.16 -5.94
C TYR A 70 -23.30 -11.02 -5.35
N ASP A 71 -22.76 -9.80 -5.36
CA ASP A 71 -23.39 -8.65 -4.73
C ASP A 71 -23.07 -7.34 -5.43
N VAL A 72 -24.02 -6.41 -5.35
CA VAL A 72 -23.92 -5.04 -5.85
C VAL A 72 -24.49 -4.11 -4.79
N SER A 73 -23.63 -3.35 -4.12
CA SER A 73 -24.00 -2.56 -2.93
C SER A 73 -23.53 -1.11 -2.98
N ASP A 74 -24.36 -0.20 -2.46
CA ASP A 74 -24.04 1.22 -2.36
C ASP A 74 -22.90 1.46 -1.36
N VAL A 75 -21.94 2.29 -1.76
CA VAL A 75 -20.82 2.66 -0.91
C VAL A 75 -21.24 3.87 -0.07
N ASN A 76 -22.00 3.58 0.99
CA ASN A 76 -22.59 4.59 1.89
C ASN A 76 -21.55 5.44 2.63
N TRP A 77 -20.34 4.91 2.77
CA TRP A 77 -19.17 5.66 3.17
C TRP A 77 -18.14 5.47 2.07
N GLY A 78 -17.89 6.53 1.29
CA GLY A 78 -16.86 6.55 0.28
C GLY A 78 -15.57 5.95 0.81
N MET A 79 -14.81 5.28 -0.06
CA MET A 79 -13.52 4.68 0.28
C MET A 79 -12.57 5.78 0.77
N ASN A 80 -12.67 6.13 2.07
CA ASN A 80 -11.76 7.10 2.64
C ASN A 80 -10.35 6.50 2.53
N PRO A 81 -9.29 7.31 2.42
CA PRO A 81 -7.93 6.79 2.36
C PRO A 81 -7.59 5.83 3.53
N ALA A 82 -8.30 5.93 4.66
CA ALA A 82 -8.15 5.05 5.81
C ALA A 82 -8.81 3.65 5.67
N THR A 83 -9.63 3.39 4.64
CA THR A 83 -10.24 2.07 4.34
C THR A 83 -9.81 1.49 2.99
N ALA A 84 -9.13 2.27 2.13
CA ALA A 84 -8.56 1.80 0.87
C ALA A 84 -7.45 0.72 1.04
N GLY A 85 -6.87 0.60 2.24
CA GLY A 85 -5.70 -0.23 2.54
C GLY A 85 -5.93 -1.71 2.88
N VAL A 86 -6.99 -2.37 2.37
CA VAL A 86 -7.18 -3.83 2.59
C VAL A 86 -7.42 -4.63 1.31
N LYS A 87 -6.98 -4.14 0.15
CA LYS A 87 -6.50 -5.03 -0.92
C LYS A 87 -4.98 -5.00 -0.84
N GLY A 88 -4.41 -5.93 -0.08
CA GLY A 88 -2.96 -6.06 0.04
C GLY A 88 -2.35 -6.08 -1.36
N LEU A 89 -1.54 -5.07 -1.69
CA LEU A 89 -0.74 -5.10 -2.90
C LEU A 89 0.09 -6.39 -2.85
N PRO A 90 0.14 -7.20 -3.92
CA PRO A 90 0.90 -8.44 -3.91
C PRO A 90 2.37 -8.09 -3.65
N VAL A 91 2.87 -8.45 -2.45
CA VAL A 91 4.30 -8.36 -2.13
C VAL A 91 5.09 -9.25 -3.09
N ILE A 92 4.47 -10.35 -3.54
CA ILE A 92 4.97 -11.26 -4.55
C ILE A 92 5.13 -10.52 -5.88
N GLY A 93 6.37 -10.42 -6.37
CA GLY A 93 6.71 -9.77 -7.64
C GLY A 93 7.19 -8.31 -7.51
N THR A 94 7.19 -7.73 -6.32
CA THR A 94 7.76 -6.40 -6.08
C THR A 94 9.25 -6.48 -5.75
N THR A 95 10.03 -5.47 -6.16
CA THR A 95 11.41 -5.31 -5.71
C THR A 95 11.46 -4.85 -4.26
N PHE A 96 12.58 -5.09 -3.57
CA PHE A 96 12.78 -4.60 -2.20
C PHE A 96 12.57 -3.08 -2.08
N ALA A 97 13.03 -2.29 -3.07
CA ALA A 97 12.88 -0.84 -3.07
C ALA A 97 11.39 -0.41 -3.19
N GLN A 98 10.63 -1.05 -4.07
CA GLN A 98 9.19 -0.77 -4.22
C GLN A 98 8.42 -1.16 -2.96
N HIS A 99 8.74 -2.31 -2.37
CA HIS A 99 8.14 -2.74 -1.12
C HIS A 99 8.52 -1.79 0.04
N SER A 100 9.77 -1.32 0.09
CA SER A 100 10.22 -0.36 1.10
C SER A 100 9.46 0.95 1.02
N ALA A 101 9.28 1.51 -0.19
CA ALA A 101 8.48 2.73 -0.38
C ALA A 101 7.02 2.57 0.08
N LEU A 102 6.44 1.39 -0.14
CA LEU A 102 5.09 1.08 0.37
C LEU A 102 5.06 1.02 1.91
N VAL A 103 6.06 0.38 2.52
CA VAL A 103 6.20 0.31 3.98
C VAL A 103 6.36 1.71 4.57
N GLU A 104 7.18 2.57 3.96
CA GLU A 104 7.37 3.97 4.38
C GLU A 104 6.05 4.74 4.37
N SER A 105 5.32 4.71 3.26
CA SER A 105 4.00 5.37 3.16
C SER A 105 3.01 4.83 4.21
N THR A 106 2.99 3.51 4.40
CA THR A 106 2.11 2.88 5.39
C THR A 106 2.48 3.28 6.82
N LEU A 107 3.78 3.43 7.10
CA LEU A 107 4.29 3.87 8.39
C LEU A 107 3.90 5.32 8.68
N GLU A 108 3.97 6.22 7.68
CA GLU A 108 3.54 7.62 7.83
C GLU A 108 2.06 7.72 8.20
N GLU A 109 1.20 6.99 7.49
CA GLU A 109 -0.23 6.93 7.80
C GLU A 109 -0.49 6.34 9.20
N PHE A 110 0.20 5.24 9.52
CA PHE A 110 0.08 4.62 10.83
C PHE A 110 0.52 5.57 11.95
N LEU A 111 1.62 6.30 11.75
CA LEU A 111 2.11 7.30 12.69
C LEU A 111 1.10 8.45 12.87
N ALA A 112 0.48 8.92 11.80
CA ALA A 112 -0.58 9.94 11.87
C ALA A 112 -1.76 9.45 12.74
N ARG A 113 -2.20 8.21 12.54
CA ARG A 113 -3.28 7.59 13.34
C ARG A 113 -2.91 7.41 14.82
N VAL A 114 -1.66 7.04 15.10
CA VAL A 114 -1.17 6.91 16.48
C VAL A 114 -1.12 8.28 17.16
N LYS A 115 -0.67 9.33 16.47
CA LYS A 115 -0.66 10.71 16.97
C LYS A 115 -2.08 11.22 17.23
N ASP A 116 -2.99 11.01 16.31
CA ASP A 116 -4.40 11.39 16.48
C ASP A 116 -5.01 10.71 17.72
N ARG A 117 -4.82 9.40 17.86
CA ARG A 117 -5.28 8.65 19.03
C ARG A 117 -4.63 9.09 20.34
N LYS A 118 -3.36 9.48 20.30
CA LYS A 118 -2.65 10.04 21.45
C LYS A 118 -3.29 11.37 21.86
N ASN A 119 -3.48 12.30 20.91
CA ASN A 119 -4.07 13.60 21.16
C ASN A 119 -5.49 13.48 21.72
N PHE A 120 -6.32 12.61 21.15
CA PHE A 120 -7.66 12.34 21.64
C PHE A 120 -7.66 11.87 23.10
N ARG A 121 -6.74 10.98 23.47
CA ARG A 121 -6.63 10.50 24.86
C ARG A 121 -6.12 11.59 25.80
N GLU A 122 -5.18 12.42 25.35
CA GLU A 122 -4.67 13.54 26.16
C GLU A 122 -5.76 14.55 26.49
N GLN A 123 -6.70 14.81 25.57
CA GLN A 123 -7.87 15.65 25.83
C GLN A 123 -8.78 15.10 26.94
N GLU A 124 -8.77 13.79 27.15
CA GLU A 124 -9.50 13.12 28.23
C GLU A 124 -8.65 12.95 29.51
N GLY A 125 -7.43 13.52 29.55
CA GLY A 125 -6.48 13.33 30.64
C GLY A 125 -5.90 11.91 30.72
N ARG A 126 -5.92 11.16 29.61
CA ARG A 126 -5.47 9.77 29.51
C ARG A 126 -4.23 9.65 28.62
N THR A 127 -3.49 8.56 28.79
CA THR A 127 -2.38 8.18 27.90
C THR A 127 -2.76 7.00 27.00
N LEU A 128 -1.90 6.66 26.04
CA LEU A 128 -2.02 5.41 25.28
C LEU A 128 -2.01 4.20 26.21
N SER A 129 -2.80 3.18 25.87
CA SER A 129 -2.86 1.94 26.66
C SER A 129 -1.55 1.16 26.58
N GLU A 130 -1.28 0.36 27.60
CA GLU A 130 -0.08 -0.48 27.66
C GLU A 130 0.04 -1.41 26.45
N SER A 131 -1.06 -2.04 26.02
CA SER A 131 -1.09 -2.86 24.81
C SER A 131 -0.68 -2.09 23.55
N THR A 132 -1.16 -0.85 23.37
CA THR A 132 -0.75 -0.02 22.23
C THR A 132 0.73 0.33 22.31
N ARG A 133 1.24 0.73 23.47
CA ARG A 133 2.67 1.01 23.65
C ARG A 133 3.54 -0.23 23.40
N GLY A 134 3.10 -1.40 23.87
CA GLY A 134 3.82 -2.67 23.68
C GLY A 134 3.95 -3.05 22.20
N ARG A 135 2.90 -2.84 21.39
CA ARG A 135 2.98 -3.04 19.93
C ARG A 135 4.00 -2.11 19.27
N LEU A 136 4.00 -0.83 19.65
CA LEU A 136 4.97 0.15 19.14
C LEU A 136 6.40 -0.21 19.54
N ALA A 137 6.61 -0.60 20.80
CA ALA A 137 7.92 -1.00 21.30
C ALA A 137 8.47 -2.22 20.53
N LYS A 138 7.63 -3.23 20.29
CA LYS A 138 8.02 -4.42 19.51
C LYS A 138 8.44 -4.06 18.08
N MET A 139 7.71 -3.17 17.41
CA MET A 139 8.08 -2.73 16.05
C MET A 139 9.45 -2.04 16.03
N VAL A 140 9.74 -1.19 17.01
CA VAL A 140 11.04 -0.51 17.13
C VAL A 140 12.14 -1.53 17.41
N GLU A 141 11.91 -2.50 18.29
CA GLU A 141 12.86 -3.55 18.63
C GLU A 141 13.27 -4.37 17.40
N GLU A 142 12.30 -4.87 16.63
CA GLU A 142 12.57 -5.71 15.45
C GLU A 142 13.34 -4.94 14.36
N ILE A 143 12.97 -3.68 14.08
CA ILE A 143 13.68 -2.84 13.11
C ILE A 143 15.09 -2.52 13.59
N SER A 144 15.25 -2.20 14.88
CA SER A 144 16.56 -1.87 15.46
C SER A 144 17.51 -3.07 15.44
N ALA A 145 17.00 -4.29 15.66
CA ALA A 145 17.78 -5.51 15.58
C ALA A 145 18.36 -5.73 14.17
N VAL A 146 17.54 -5.58 13.13
CA VAL A 146 17.99 -5.71 11.73
C VAL A 146 19.02 -4.63 11.38
N LEU A 147 18.82 -3.40 11.83
CA LEU A 147 19.80 -2.32 11.62
C LEU A 147 21.15 -2.65 12.26
N ALA A 148 21.15 -3.16 13.50
CA ALA A 148 22.37 -3.56 14.18
C ALA A 148 23.10 -4.73 13.48
N GLU A 149 22.34 -5.70 12.94
CA GLU A 149 22.92 -6.82 12.19
C GLU A 149 23.55 -6.40 10.85
N THR A 150 23.03 -5.33 10.25
CA THR A 150 23.46 -4.81 8.95
C THR A 150 24.52 -3.70 9.05
N GLU A 151 24.95 -3.33 10.26
CA GLU A 151 26.05 -2.40 10.44
C GLU A 151 27.33 -2.94 9.78
N PRO A 152 28.04 -2.11 8.97
CA PRO A 152 29.31 -2.51 8.38
C PRO A 152 30.32 -2.88 9.47
N LYS A 153 30.61 -4.18 9.59
CA LYS A 153 31.53 -4.73 10.62
C LYS A 153 32.99 -4.32 10.43
N ALA A 154 33.33 -3.82 9.24
CA ALA A 154 34.67 -3.36 8.92
C ALA A 154 34.61 -1.90 8.48
N ASP A 155 35.55 -1.11 8.99
CA ASP A 155 35.80 0.23 8.45
C ASP A 155 36.19 0.11 6.97
N GLN A 156 35.44 0.77 6.10
CA GLN A 156 35.72 0.79 4.67
C GLN A 156 37.13 1.32 4.38
N GLY A 157 37.62 2.27 5.18
CA GLY A 157 38.99 2.79 5.07
C GLY A 157 40.04 1.70 5.29
N ALA A 158 39.91 0.94 6.38
CA ALA A 158 40.77 -0.20 6.67
C ALA A 158 40.71 -1.29 5.60
N VAL A 159 39.52 -1.62 5.08
CA VAL A 159 39.37 -2.61 3.99
C VAL A 159 40.05 -2.14 2.72
N LEU A 160 39.84 -0.88 2.32
CA LEU A 160 40.49 -0.28 1.15
C LEU A 160 42.02 -0.25 1.30
N PHE A 161 42.51 0.04 2.51
CA PHE A 161 43.94 0.05 2.80
C PHE A 161 44.57 -1.34 2.63
N GLU A 162 43.97 -2.38 3.21
CA GLU A 162 44.46 -3.75 3.05
C GLU A 162 44.33 -4.25 1.60
N LEU A 163 43.25 -3.88 0.90
CA LEU A 163 43.10 -4.21 -0.52
C LEU A 163 44.20 -3.55 -1.36
N THR A 164 44.54 -2.29 -1.06
CA THR A 164 45.62 -1.55 -1.73
C THR A 164 46.96 -2.21 -1.47
N LYS A 165 47.22 -2.68 -0.25
CA LYS A 165 48.44 -3.41 0.12
C LYS A 165 48.54 -4.75 -0.61
N PHE A 166 47.45 -5.50 -0.68
CA PHE A 166 47.36 -6.74 -1.44
C PHE A 166 47.64 -6.51 -2.93
N MET A 167 46.97 -5.54 -3.56
CA MET A 167 47.18 -5.18 -4.96
C MET A 167 48.62 -4.74 -5.24
N ARG A 168 49.24 -3.97 -4.34
CA ARG A 168 50.65 -3.60 -4.46
C ARG A 168 51.57 -4.82 -4.43
N THR A 169 51.31 -5.76 -3.54
CA THR A 169 52.10 -7.00 -3.40
C THR A 169 51.96 -7.86 -4.66
N GLU A 170 50.75 -8.00 -5.19
CA GLU A 170 50.48 -8.75 -6.42
C GLU A 170 51.18 -8.13 -7.64
N ALA A 171 51.11 -6.80 -7.77
CA ALA A 171 51.79 -6.09 -8.87
C ALA A 171 53.32 -6.20 -8.76
N GLN A 172 53.90 -6.15 -7.57
CA GLN A 172 55.33 -6.41 -7.35
C GLN A 172 55.72 -7.85 -7.74
N LEU A 173 54.92 -8.86 -7.36
CA LEU A 173 55.14 -10.26 -7.73
C LEU A 173 55.08 -10.48 -9.25
N LYS A 174 54.27 -9.68 -9.97
CA LYS A 174 54.18 -9.67 -11.43
C LYS A 174 55.27 -8.81 -12.10
N GLY A 175 56.21 -8.26 -11.35
CA GLY A 175 57.33 -7.47 -11.87
C GLY A 175 57.00 -6.02 -12.22
N VAL A 176 55.83 -5.51 -11.80
CA VAL A 176 55.45 -4.11 -11.99
C VAL A 176 56.10 -3.27 -10.89
N GLN A 177 56.92 -2.29 -11.27
CA GLN A 177 57.43 -1.29 -10.32
C GLN A 177 56.32 -0.27 -10.03
N ILE A 178 55.93 -0.21 -8.75
CA ILE A 178 54.96 0.76 -8.24
C ILE A 178 55.77 1.81 -7.47
N PRO A 179 55.64 3.11 -7.82
CA PRO A 179 56.34 4.19 -7.10
C PRO A 179 55.89 4.34 -5.65
#